data_AF-A0A0C3HGA0-F1
#
_entry.id   AF-A0A0C3HGA0-F1
#
_cell.length_a   1.000
_cell.length_b   1.000
_cell.length_c   1.000
_cell.angle_alpha   90.00
_cell.angle_beta   90.00
_cell.angle_gamma   90.00
#
_symmetry.space_group_name_H-M   'P 1'
#
loop_
_entity.id
_entity.type
_entity.pdbx_description
1 polymer ?
#
loop_
_entity_poly.entity_id
_entity_poly.type
_entity_poly.pdbx_seq_one_letter_code
_entity_poly.pdbx_strand_id
1 'polypeptide(L)'
;MSTTIISAQQHAADIDALLEQYLHLLDTYTSLRAKLSATLSSINQNIARANFSAPRGVRYGEELYDQRMRASCTCHFSPSPSSSLSGITLSISSSSTETESAEKNTHPYDPLHMFGILLPTPLRSAAAESSGLVRDLVPRIIETDMQMREMEIRIRRGRKGLRKAGGGEG
;
A
#
# COMPACT_ATOMS: atom_id res chain seq x y z
N MET A 1 19.90 43.54 12.15
CA MET A 1 20.39 42.57 13.16
C MET A 1 19.24 41.82 13.84
N SER A 2 18.21 42.48 14.40
CA SER A 2 17.12 41.77 15.07
C SER A 2 16.19 40.93 14.16
N THR A 3 15.98 41.32 12.90
CA THR A 3 15.07 40.62 11.98
C THR A 3 15.63 39.29 11.45
N THR A 4 16.95 39.20 11.23
CA THR A 4 17.62 37.97 10.77
C THR A 4 17.64 36.90 11.85
N ILE A 5 17.81 37.30 13.10
CA ILE A 5 17.79 36.38 14.25
C ILE A 5 16.39 35.78 14.42
N ILE A 6 15.34 36.58 14.24
CA ILE A 6 13.95 36.12 14.31
C ILE A 6 13.62 35.13 13.19
N SER A 7 14.04 35.40 11.94
CA SER A 7 13.78 34.49 10.82
C SER A 7 14.57 33.18 10.90
N ALA A 8 15.80 33.22 11.42
CA ALA A 8 16.56 32.01 11.71
C ALA A 8 15.90 31.16 12.80
N GLN A 9 15.38 31.80 13.87
CA GLN A 9 14.66 31.11 14.93
C GLN A 9 13.34 30.49 14.44
N GLN A 10 12.63 31.16 13.55
CA GLN A 10 11.43 30.62 12.90
C GLN A 10 11.76 29.37 12.08
N HIS A 11 12.82 29.40 11.25
CA HIS A 11 13.24 28.22 10.51
C HIS A 11 13.65 27.05 11.40
N ALA A 12 14.28 27.31 12.56
CA ALA A 12 14.62 26.27 13.52
C ALA A 12 13.36 25.62 14.12
N ALA A 13 12.41 26.44 14.60
CA ALA A 13 11.14 25.95 15.12
C ALA A 13 10.32 25.17 14.08
N ASP A 14 10.31 25.63 12.83
CA ASP A 14 9.66 24.92 11.72
C ASP A 14 10.30 23.55 11.45
N ILE A 15 11.64 23.47 11.50
CA ILE A 15 12.37 22.20 11.32
C ILE A 15 12.02 21.22 12.44
N ASP A 16 11.98 21.68 13.69
CA ASP A 16 11.66 20.82 14.84
C ASP A 16 10.24 20.26 14.73
N ALA A 17 9.26 21.09 14.36
CA ALA A 17 7.88 20.66 14.12
C ALA A 17 7.78 19.65 12.96
N LEU A 18 8.54 19.86 11.86
CA LEU A 18 8.59 18.91 10.75
C LEU A 18 9.23 17.57 11.15
N LEU A 19 10.25 17.60 12.01
CA LEU A 19 10.91 16.39 12.53
C LEU A 19 9.98 15.59 13.46
N GLU A 20 9.24 16.27 14.34
CA GLU A 20 8.24 15.64 15.20
C GLU A 20 7.17 14.91 14.36
N GLN A 21 6.60 15.60 13.36
CA GLN A 21 5.63 15.00 12.45
C GLN A 21 6.22 13.83 11.66
N TYR A 22 7.47 13.94 11.21
CA TYR A 22 8.16 12.85 10.52
C TYR A 22 8.34 11.62 11.43
N LEU A 23 8.68 11.80 12.72
CA LEU A 23 8.82 10.69 13.66
C LEU A 23 7.49 9.97 13.91
N HIS A 24 6.39 10.70 14.06
CA HIS A 24 5.05 10.10 14.12
C HIS A 24 4.74 9.31 12.84
N LEU A 25 5.06 9.88 11.69
CA LEU A 25 4.83 9.23 10.41
C LEU A 25 5.67 7.95 10.25
N LEU A 26 6.92 7.99 10.71
CA LEU A 26 7.81 6.83 10.74
C LEU A 26 7.26 5.72 11.64
N ASP A 27 6.73 6.05 12.82
CA ASP A 27 6.08 5.08 13.71
C ASP A 27 4.82 4.47 13.05
N THR A 28 4.01 5.29 12.38
CA THR A 28 2.87 4.75 11.63
C THR A 28 3.32 3.80 10.52
N TYR A 29 4.37 4.15 9.78
CA TYR A 29 4.93 3.30 8.72
C TYR A 29 5.46 1.97 9.26
N THR A 30 6.26 1.98 10.33
CA THR A 30 6.80 0.76 10.94
C THR A 30 5.68 -0.14 11.47
N SER A 31 4.64 0.45 12.08
CA SER A 31 3.46 -0.30 12.54
C SER A 31 2.69 -0.94 11.38
N LEU A 32 2.51 -0.22 10.27
CA LEU A 32 1.84 -0.75 9.07
C LEU A 32 2.67 -1.86 8.41
N ARG A 33 3.99 -1.71 8.38
CA ARG A 33 4.90 -2.72 7.85
C ARG A 33 4.90 -3.99 8.72
N ALA A 34 4.86 -3.85 10.04
CA ALA A 34 4.70 -4.99 10.95
C ALA A 34 3.37 -5.72 10.73
N LYS A 35 2.27 -4.97 10.54
CA LYS A 35 0.95 -5.53 10.18
C LYS A 35 0.99 -6.26 8.83
N LEU A 36 1.68 -5.73 7.83
CA LEU A 36 1.87 -6.40 6.54
C LEU A 36 2.59 -7.73 6.73
N SER A 37 3.72 -7.74 7.44
CA SER A 37 4.47 -8.97 7.67
C SER A 37 3.65 -10.02 8.43
N ALA A 38 2.87 -9.60 9.44
CA ALA A 38 2.00 -10.51 10.19
C ALA A 38 0.89 -11.13 9.32
N THR A 39 0.18 -10.29 8.56
CA THR A 39 -0.89 -10.74 7.65
C THR A 39 -0.35 -11.64 6.54
N LEU A 40 0.78 -11.30 5.91
CA LEU A 40 1.41 -12.15 4.90
C LEU A 40 1.85 -13.50 5.48
N SER A 41 2.34 -13.54 6.72
CA SER A 41 2.65 -14.80 7.41
C SER A 41 1.39 -15.64 7.62
N SER A 42 0.29 -15.03 8.07
CA SER A 42 -1.02 -15.70 8.22
C SER A 42 -1.52 -16.29 6.89
N ILE A 43 -1.50 -15.51 5.82
CA ILE A 43 -1.89 -15.95 4.46
C ILE A 43 -1.07 -17.17 4.04
N ASN A 44 0.26 -17.11 4.18
CA ASN A 44 1.12 -18.23 3.79
C ASN A 44 0.88 -19.49 4.64
N GLN A 45 0.64 -19.32 5.94
CA GLN A 45 0.26 -20.44 6.82
C GLN A 45 -1.07 -21.06 6.41
N ASN A 46 -2.06 -20.23 6.04
CA ASN A 46 -3.36 -20.68 5.56
C ASN A 46 -3.26 -21.44 4.23
N ILE A 47 -2.43 -20.96 3.29
CA ILE A 47 -2.13 -21.65 2.03
C ILE A 47 -1.43 -22.99 2.29
N ALA A 48 -0.42 -23.00 3.17
CA ALA A 48 0.29 -24.23 3.54
C ALA A 48 -0.66 -25.25 4.18
N ARG A 49 -1.56 -24.80 5.06
CA ARG A 49 -2.57 -25.65 5.69
C ARG A 49 -3.56 -26.20 4.67
N ALA A 50 -4.02 -25.37 3.73
CA ALA A 50 -4.89 -25.83 2.64
C ALA A 50 -4.21 -26.92 1.81
N ASN A 51 -2.95 -26.70 1.43
CA ASN A 51 -2.14 -27.65 0.66
C ASN A 51 -1.86 -28.95 1.42
N PHE A 52 -1.68 -28.90 2.75
CA PHE A 52 -1.52 -30.09 3.57
C PHE A 52 -2.81 -30.91 3.67
N SER A 53 -3.96 -30.24 3.76
CA SER A 53 -5.28 -30.90 3.81
C SER A 53 -5.83 -31.30 2.44
N ALA A 54 -5.12 -30.99 1.35
CA ALA A 54 -5.58 -31.22 0.00
C ALA A 54 -5.62 -32.74 -0.31
N PRO A 55 -6.61 -33.19 -1.11
CA PRO A 55 -6.63 -34.58 -1.58
C PRO A 55 -5.37 -34.90 -2.40
N ARG A 56 -5.00 -36.19 -2.43
CA ARG A 56 -3.75 -36.64 -3.08
C ARG A 56 -3.63 -36.12 -4.51
N GLY A 57 -2.50 -35.48 -4.80
CA GLY A 57 -2.20 -34.92 -6.12
C GLY A 57 -2.71 -33.50 -6.38
N VAL A 58 -3.48 -32.91 -5.46
CA VAL A 58 -3.96 -31.53 -5.59
C VAL A 58 -3.06 -30.59 -4.77
N ARG A 59 -2.59 -29.51 -5.41
CA ARG A 59 -1.94 -28.39 -4.74
C ARG A 59 -2.61 -27.12 -5.21
N TYR A 60 -3.08 -26.29 -4.29
CA TYR A 60 -3.69 -25.01 -4.61
C TYR A 60 -2.57 -24.06 -5.04
N GLY A 61 -2.43 -23.90 -6.35
CA GLY A 61 -1.38 -23.11 -7.00
C GLY A 61 -1.69 -22.90 -8.48
N GLU A 62 -0.71 -22.40 -9.21
CA GLU A 62 -0.87 -21.97 -10.61
C GLU A 62 -1.28 -23.12 -11.56
N GLU A 63 -0.93 -24.36 -11.22
CA GLU A 63 -1.29 -25.57 -12.00
C GLU A 63 -2.81 -25.79 -12.14
N LEU A 64 -3.62 -25.22 -11.23
CA LEU A 64 -5.09 -25.28 -11.30
C LEU A 64 -5.70 -24.02 -11.94
N TYR A 65 -4.88 -23.09 -12.43
CA TYR A 65 -5.36 -21.95 -13.19
C TYR A 65 -5.68 -22.35 -14.63
N ASP A 66 -6.90 -22.05 -15.06
CA ASP A 66 -7.34 -22.07 -16.46
C ASP A 66 -7.29 -20.64 -17.05
N GLN A 67 -7.50 -20.51 -18.36
CA GLN A 67 -7.48 -19.27 -19.14
C GLN A 67 -8.48 -18.20 -18.66
N ARG A 68 -9.41 -18.59 -17.79
CA ARG A 68 -10.44 -17.73 -17.20
C ARG A 68 -9.97 -17.00 -15.94
N MET A 69 -8.78 -17.30 -15.41
CA MET A 69 -8.25 -16.63 -14.21
C MET A 69 -8.14 -15.12 -14.43
N ARG A 70 -8.79 -14.33 -13.58
CA ARG A 70 -8.76 -12.85 -13.62
C ARG A 70 -8.42 -12.31 -12.23
N ALA A 71 -7.70 -11.20 -12.20
CA ALA A 71 -7.43 -10.48 -10.96
C ALA A 71 -8.74 -9.95 -10.37
N SER A 72 -9.09 -10.40 -9.16
CA SER A 72 -10.28 -9.95 -8.45
C SER A 72 -10.19 -8.50 -7.99
N CYS A 73 -8.98 -7.99 -7.80
CA CYS A 73 -8.69 -6.60 -7.48
C CYS A 73 -7.48 -6.12 -8.28
N THR A 74 -7.61 -4.95 -8.91
CA THR A 74 -6.49 -4.21 -9.48
C THR A 74 -6.40 -2.87 -8.77
N CYS A 75 -5.19 -2.53 -8.33
CA CYS A 75 -4.89 -1.22 -7.76
C CYS A 75 -4.09 -0.43 -8.79
N HIS A 76 -4.69 0.62 -9.36
CA HIS A 76 -3.95 1.55 -10.19
C HIS A 76 -3.43 2.70 -9.32
N PHE A 77 -2.11 2.91 -9.34
CA PHE A 77 -1.46 4.00 -8.64
C PHE A 77 -1.07 5.10 -9.64
N SER A 78 -1.73 6.25 -9.56
CA SER A 78 -1.35 7.43 -10.34
C SER A 78 -0.94 8.56 -9.40
N PRO A 79 0.23 9.18 -9.58
CA PRO A 79 0.58 10.40 -8.88
C PRO A 79 -0.27 11.55 -9.42
N SER A 80 -1.14 12.12 -8.59
CA SER A 80 -1.89 13.33 -8.98
C SER A 80 -0.95 14.52 -9.20
N PRO A 81 -1.03 15.24 -10.33
CA PRO A 81 -0.16 16.37 -10.64
C PRO A 81 -0.57 17.69 -9.97
N SER A 82 -1.71 17.77 -9.28
CA SER A 82 -2.19 18.99 -8.62
C SER A 82 -1.77 19.06 -7.15
N SER A 83 -0.63 19.72 -6.91
CA SER A 83 -0.22 20.47 -5.71
C SER A 83 -0.83 20.13 -4.34
N SER A 84 0.09 19.78 -3.42
CA SER A 84 0.02 19.87 -1.95
C SER A 84 -1.12 19.13 -1.23
N LEU A 85 -0.71 18.04 -0.56
CA LEU A 85 -1.47 17.13 0.29
C LEU A 85 -2.36 16.13 -0.46
N SER A 86 -1.94 14.86 -0.38
CA SER A 86 -2.76 13.66 -0.58
C SER A 86 -3.43 13.54 -1.96
N GLY A 87 -2.68 13.05 -2.94
CA GLY A 87 -3.18 12.83 -4.29
C GLY A 87 -2.76 11.48 -4.86
N ILE A 88 -3.03 10.39 -4.16
CA ILE A 88 -3.07 9.07 -4.78
C ILE A 88 -4.53 8.79 -5.08
N THR A 89 -4.91 8.84 -6.37
CA THR A 89 -6.22 8.34 -6.79
C THR A 89 -6.09 6.84 -6.93
N LEU A 90 -6.43 6.10 -5.88
CA LEU A 90 -6.62 4.66 -5.94
C LEU A 90 -7.90 4.36 -6.69
N SER A 91 -7.78 4.12 -7.99
CA SER A 91 -8.84 3.47 -8.75
C SER A 91 -8.74 1.97 -8.46
N ILE A 92 -9.49 1.50 -7.47
CA ILE A 92 -9.70 0.08 -7.25
C ILE A 92 -10.79 -0.34 -8.24
N SER A 93 -10.36 -0.86 -9.39
CA SER A 93 -11.27 -1.43 -10.36
C SER A 93 -11.40 -2.92 -10.04
N SER A 94 -12.55 -3.35 -9.50
CA SER A 94 -12.93 -4.76 -9.57
C SER A 94 -13.12 -5.08 -11.05
N SER A 95 -12.35 -6.03 -11.59
CA SER A 95 -12.38 -6.34 -13.03
C SER A 95 -13.72 -6.96 -13.44
N SER A 96 -14.69 -6.11 -13.73
CA SER A 96 -15.84 -6.40 -14.58
C SER A 96 -15.64 -5.66 -15.90
N THR A 97 -14.49 -5.87 -16.55
CA THR A 97 -14.27 -5.37 -17.90
C THR A 97 -14.69 -6.46 -18.87
N GLU A 98 -15.78 -6.15 -19.57
CA GLU A 98 -16.26 -6.82 -20.77
C GLU A 98 -15.12 -6.88 -21.81
N THR A 99 -14.84 -8.09 -22.28
CA THR A 99 -14.24 -8.31 -23.59
C THR A 99 -15.18 -9.25 -24.34
N GLU A 100 -15.61 -8.79 -25.52
CA GLU A 100 -16.57 -9.42 -26.40
C GLU A 100 -16.15 -10.85 -26.77
N SER A 101 -16.97 -11.83 -26.37
CA SER A 101 -17.28 -13.05 -27.13
C SER A 101 -18.48 -13.73 -26.47
N ALA A 102 -19.53 -13.91 -27.27
CA ALA A 102 -20.83 -14.41 -26.88
C ALA A 102 -20.78 -15.82 -26.27
N GLU A 103 -21.31 -15.98 -25.06
CA GLU A 103 -22.34 -16.97 -24.71
C GLU A 103 -22.76 -16.81 -23.24
N LYS A 104 -24.06 -16.96 -22.99
CA LYS A 104 -24.77 -16.70 -21.74
C LYS A 104 -24.16 -17.49 -20.57
N ASN A 105 -23.44 -16.85 -19.66
CA ASN A 105 -23.23 -17.36 -18.30
C ASN A 105 -23.22 -16.21 -17.28
N THR A 106 -24.30 -16.17 -16.52
CA THR A 106 -24.65 -15.15 -15.52
C THR A 106 -23.99 -15.43 -14.17
N HIS A 107 -22.66 -15.50 -14.10
CA HIS A 107 -21.98 -15.45 -12.80
C HIS A 107 -20.73 -14.58 -12.84
N PRO A 108 -20.64 -13.55 -11.96
CA PRO A 108 -19.38 -12.87 -11.72
C PRO A 108 -18.36 -13.94 -11.30
N TYR A 109 -17.29 -14.07 -12.09
CA TYR A 109 -16.35 -15.18 -11.97
C TYR A 109 -15.47 -14.97 -10.72
N ASP A 110 -15.80 -15.66 -9.64
CA ASP A 110 -14.93 -15.75 -8.48
C ASP A 110 -13.76 -16.70 -8.80
N PRO A 111 -12.50 -16.23 -8.77
CA PRO A 111 -11.34 -17.10 -9.02
C PRO A 111 -11.27 -18.29 -8.08
N LEU A 112 -11.90 -18.21 -6.89
CA LEU A 112 -11.96 -19.35 -5.97
C LEU A 112 -12.75 -20.54 -6.52
N HIS A 113 -13.77 -20.30 -7.35
CA HIS A 113 -14.58 -21.39 -7.92
C HIS A 113 -13.79 -22.29 -8.89
N MET A 114 -12.62 -21.84 -9.37
CA MET A 114 -11.71 -22.66 -10.18
C MET A 114 -11.18 -23.89 -9.43
N PHE A 115 -11.13 -23.81 -8.10
CA PHE A 115 -10.62 -24.88 -7.25
C PHE A 115 -11.69 -25.91 -6.84
N GLY A 116 -12.87 -25.86 -7.47
CA GLY A 116 -14.00 -26.78 -7.21
C GLY A 116 -14.98 -26.27 -6.16
N ILE A 117 -16.01 -27.06 -5.84
CA ILE A 117 -17.11 -26.63 -4.97
C ILE A 117 -16.78 -26.72 -3.48
N LEU A 118 -15.80 -27.55 -3.11
CA LEU A 118 -15.38 -27.83 -1.74
C LEU A 118 -14.00 -27.21 -1.47
N LEU A 119 -13.91 -25.88 -1.50
CA LEU A 119 -12.67 -25.21 -1.07
C LEU A 119 -12.46 -25.42 0.44
N PRO A 120 -11.23 -25.73 0.88
CA PRO A 120 -10.91 -25.78 2.28
C PRO A 120 -11.00 -24.36 2.87
N THR A 121 -11.55 -24.24 4.07
CA THR A 121 -11.72 -22.95 4.76
C THR A 121 -10.43 -22.12 4.83
N PRO A 122 -9.24 -22.70 5.10
CA PRO A 122 -7.98 -21.95 5.07
C PRO A 122 -7.71 -21.24 3.73
N LEU A 123 -8.09 -21.82 2.59
CA LEU A 123 -7.88 -21.20 1.28
C LEU A 123 -8.81 -19.99 1.07
N ARG A 124 -10.05 -20.07 1.54
CA ARG A 124 -10.99 -18.92 1.54
C ARG A 124 -10.48 -17.81 2.46
N SER A 125 -10.00 -18.14 3.66
CA SER A 125 -9.40 -17.17 4.58
C SER A 125 -8.18 -16.48 3.96
N ALA A 126 -7.28 -17.25 3.34
CA ALA A 126 -6.10 -16.70 2.66
C ALA A 126 -6.49 -15.72 1.54
N ALA A 127 -7.49 -16.05 0.73
CA ALA A 127 -7.96 -15.18 -0.35
C ALA A 127 -8.63 -13.90 0.18
N ALA A 128 -9.46 -14.01 1.22
CA ALA A 128 -10.07 -12.85 1.87
C ALA A 128 -9.01 -11.92 2.47
N GLU A 129 -8.05 -12.47 3.24
CA GLU A 129 -6.94 -11.71 3.83
C GLU A 129 -6.05 -11.07 2.75
N SER A 130 -5.76 -11.77 1.66
CA SER A 130 -4.96 -11.24 0.54
C SER A 130 -5.67 -10.09 -0.17
N SER A 131 -6.97 -10.20 -0.43
CA SER A 131 -7.74 -9.12 -1.06
C SER A 131 -7.81 -7.87 -0.17
N GLY A 132 -8.02 -8.03 1.14
CA GLY A 132 -7.98 -6.93 2.10
C GLY A 132 -6.58 -6.31 2.20
N LEU A 133 -5.52 -7.12 2.17
CA LEU A 133 -4.13 -6.65 2.20
C LEU A 133 -3.83 -5.69 1.05
N VAL A 134 -4.16 -6.09 -0.19
CA VAL A 134 -3.92 -5.31 -1.41
C VAL A 134 -4.85 -4.10 -1.49
N ARG A 135 -6.10 -4.23 -1.05
CA ARG A 135 -7.10 -3.16 -1.11
C ARG A 135 -6.86 -2.06 -0.07
N ASP A 136 -6.45 -2.43 1.15
CA ASP A 136 -6.47 -1.52 2.29
C ASP A 136 -5.08 -1.20 2.84
N LEU A 137 -4.22 -2.21 3.00
CA LEU A 137 -2.95 -2.03 3.71
C LEU A 137 -1.84 -1.50 2.79
N VAL A 138 -1.69 -2.10 1.61
CA VAL A 138 -0.67 -1.69 0.63
C VAL A 138 -0.81 -0.21 0.26
N PRO A 139 -2.03 0.31 -0.04
CA PRO A 139 -2.18 1.72 -0.37
C PRO A 139 -1.80 2.66 0.77
N ARG A 140 -2.18 2.32 2.01
CA ARG A 140 -1.82 3.11 3.19
C ARG A 140 -0.32 3.19 3.39
N ILE A 141 0.41 2.07 3.21
CA ILE A 141 1.87 2.05 3.32
C ILE A 141 2.50 2.98 2.28
N ILE A 142 2.02 2.92 1.03
CA ILE A 142 2.54 3.77 -0.05
C ILE A 142 2.24 5.25 0.24
N GLU A 143 1.04 5.57 0.71
CA GLU A 143 0.69 6.93 1.10
C GLU A 143 1.59 7.46 2.20
N THR A 144 1.82 6.68 3.27
CA THR A 144 2.73 7.06 4.35
C THR A 144 4.17 7.23 3.84
N ASP A 145 4.66 6.35 2.95
CA ASP A 145 5.98 6.49 2.32
C ASP A 145 6.12 7.80 1.52
N MET A 146 5.09 8.16 0.76
CA MET A 146 5.07 9.43 0.03
C MET A 146 5.08 10.64 0.96
N GLN A 147 4.27 10.60 2.02
CA GLN A 147 4.23 11.67 3.02
C GLN A 147 5.60 11.82 3.70
N MET A 148 6.29 10.72 4.02
CA MET A 148 7.65 10.75 4.59
C MET A 148 8.62 11.45 3.66
N ARG A 149 8.63 11.09 2.36
CA ARG A 149 9.51 11.72 1.36
C ARG A 149 9.26 13.23 1.22
N GLU A 150 8.00 13.65 1.23
CA GLU A 150 7.67 15.08 1.15
C GLU A 150 8.16 15.84 2.39
N MET A 151 8.01 15.26 3.58
CA MET A 151 8.51 15.85 4.81
C MET A 151 10.04 15.95 4.82
N GLU A 152 10.74 14.94 4.33
CA GLU A 152 12.20 14.99 4.13
C GLU A 152 12.64 16.13 3.21
N ILE A 153 11.91 16.36 2.11
CA ILE A 153 12.16 17.48 1.20
C ILE A 153 11.97 18.82 1.93
N ARG A 154 10.90 18.97 2.72
CA ARG A 154 10.65 20.20 3.50
C ARG A 154 11.73 20.45 4.54
N ILE A 155 12.16 19.42 5.28
CA ILE A 155 13.26 19.51 6.25
C ILE A 155 14.56 19.94 5.55
N ARG A 156 14.88 19.35 4.39
CA ARG A 156 16.04 19.76 3.59
C ARG A 156 15.97 21.22 3.17
N ARG A 157 14.79 21.70 2.74
CA ARG A 157 14.56 23.10 2.35
C ARG A 157 14.71 24.04 3.54
N GLY A 158 14.11 23.70 4.69
CA GLY A 158 14.24 24.47 5.93
C GLY A 158 15.70 24.60 6.38
N ARG A 159 16.45 23.48 6.41
CA ARG A 159 17.89 23.47 6.73
C ARG A 159 18.72 24.31 5.76
N LYS A 160 18.38 24.30 4.46
CA LYS A 160 19.03 25.17 3.47
C LYS A 160 18.75 26.65 3.75
N GLY A 161 17.54 27.00 4.16
CA GLY A 161 17.15 28.35 4.59
C GLY A 161 17.97 28.83 5.79
N LEU A 162 18.11 27.99 6.82
CA LEU A 162 18.91 28.29 8.01
C LEU A 162 20.38 28.59 7.68
N ARG A 163 21.00 27.77 6.80
CA ARG A 163 22.38 28.00 6.33
C ARG A 163 22.54 29.32 5.59
N LYS A 164 21.53 29.76 4.82
CA LYS A 164 21.55 31.05 4.12
C LYS A 164 21.43 32.22 5.09
N ALA A 165 20.60 32.11 6.12
CA ALA A 165 20.42 33.14 7.14
C ALA A 165 21.67 33.31 8.02
N GLY A 166 22.41 32.24 8.31
CA GLY A 166 23.65 32.30 9.11
C GLY A 166 24.95 32.49 8.31
N GLY A 167 24.94 32.28 6.99
CA GLY A 167 26.14 32.38 6.13
C GLY A 167 26.31 33.71 5.40
N GLY A 168 25.44 34.69 5.64
CA GLY A 168 25.50 36.02 5.00
C GLY A 168 26.29 37.08 5.78
N GLU A 169 27.01 36.70 6.84
CA GLU A 169 27.82 37.58 7.68
C GLU A 169 29.34 37.55 7.35
N GLY A 170 29.72 36.97 6.21
CA GLY A 170 31.11 36.92 5.73
C GLY A 170 31.36 37.79 4.51
#